data_AF-A0A7C7PX50-F1
#
_entry.id   AF-A0A7C7PX50-F1
#
_cell.length_a   1.000
_cell.length_b   1.000
_cell.length_c   1.000
_cell.angle_alpha   90.00
_cell.angle_beta   90.00
_cell.angle_gamma   90.00
#
_symmetry.space_group_name_H-M   'P 1'
#
loop_
_entity.id
_entity.type
_entity.pdbx_description
1 polymer ?
#
loop_
_entity_poly.entity_id
_entity_poly.type
_entity_poly.pdbx_seq_one_letter_code
_entity_poly.pdbx_strand_id
1 'polypeptide(L)'
;MITCTMLCLTLVRCMLMRYARGMAVIMAFSLMGGVLPQLEKLPLIESGKARCCIVLPSPASDSLMYTARELQTYLYKMTGVTVPIRKVAEAIDGLPIYVGDLARLPNAPIKGLDAEEFVIEVNPRAIWLYGGSEAGAYFAVVTFLEHCGVRWLMPGKLGEFVPRKNKLTVAHMRIREKPGFVYRTVWYAYGGRPRHERLEYERWKRRNKMGGRHISMGHNLYSIYPPRRFAEDHPEYYPLINGRRAIPQTNAGWQPCTSNPEVVQIAIETARHHFDSHPDAWTYSLSPNDGYGWCECERCRIQDPPQFKDDPHRGKGRRMLIFANAVARALQESHPGK
;
A
#
# COMPACT_ATOMS: atom_id res chain seq x y z
N MET A 1 -42.96 -48.85 1.25
CA MET A 1 -44.07 -49.44 2.02
C MET A 1 -43.73 -49.33 3.50
N ILE A 2 -44.59 -48.62 4.25
CA ILE A 2 -44.99 -48.87 5.65
C ILE A 2 -43.88 -48.58 6.70
N THR A 3 -43.87 -47.40 7.39
CA THR A 3 -44.53 -47.08 8.69
C THR A 3 -44.18 -48.07 9.81
N CYS A 4 -43.97 -47.77 11.09
CA CYS A 4 -44.06 -46.59 11.97
C CYS A 4 -43.88 -47.15 13.41
N THR A 5 -43.41 -46.32 14.36
CA THR A 5 -43.82 -46.29 15.80
C THR A 5 -43.66 -47.59 16.66
N MET A 6 -43.63 -47.65 18.00
CA MET A 6 -43.74 -46.74 19.14
C MET A 6 -43.44 -47.54 20.43
N LEU A 7 -42.93 -46.84 21.44
CA LEU A 7 -43.36 -46.84 22.86
C LEU A 7 -43.19 -48.05 23.82
N CYS A 8 -43.08 -47.61 25.09
CA CYS A 8 -43.49 -48.19 26.37
C CYS A 8 -42.41 -48.93 27.20
N LEU A 9 -41.92 -48.33 28.31
CA LEU A 9 -42.55 -48.25 29.67
C LEU A 9 -42.37 -49.60 30.42
N THR A 10 -41.90 -49.73 31.67
CA THR A 10 -41.67 -48.86 32.84
C THR A 10 -40.95 -49.72 33.92
N LEU A 11 -40.65 -49.12 35.09
CA LEU A 11 -40.46 -49.70 36.46
C LEU A 11 -38.98 -49.75 36.91
N VAL A 12 -38.50 -49.17 38.04
CA VAL A 12 -39.11 -48.91 39.36
C VAL A 12 -38.38 -47.77 40.13
N ARG A 13 -39.17 -46.91 40.80
CA ARG A 13 -39.05 -46.25 42.14
C ARG A 13 -37.75 -46.43 42.98
N CYS A 14 -37.34 -45.56 43.91
CA CYS A 14 -37.93 -44.45 44.67
C CYS A 14 -36.80 -43.78 45.51
N MET A 15 -36.71 -42.45 45.57
CA MET A 15 -36.70 -41.72 46.84
C MET A 15 -37.00 -40.24 46.61
N LEU A 16 -38.00 -39.78 47.35
CA LEU A 16 -38.65 -38.49 47.33
C LEU A 16 -38.09 -37.59 48.44
N MET A 17 -38.41 -36.30 48.31
CA MET A 17 -38.43 -35.22 49.32
C MET A 17 -37.10 -34.50 49.61
N ARG A 18 -37.02 -33.22 49.21
CA ARG A 18 -37.23 -32.09 50.13
C ARG A 18 -37.11 -30.69 49.46
N TYR A 19 -38.16 -29.87 49.65
CA TYR A 19 -38.26 -28.39 49.52
C TYR A 19 -38.06 -27.79 48.11
N ALA A 20 -39.00 -27.15 47.40
CA ALA A 20 -40.18 -26.35 47.72
C ALA A 20 -39.93 -25.16 48.67
N ARG A 21 -39.67 -23.98 48.07
CA ARG A 21 -40.22 -22.64 48.40
C ARG A 21 -39.20 -21.54 48.07
N GLY A 22 -39.61 -20.54 47.27
CA GLY A 22 -38.90 -19.25 47.27
C GLY A 22 -39.04 -18.42 45.99
N MET A 23 -40.13 -17.66 45.91
CA MET A 23 -40.24 -16.35 45.27
C MET A 23 -40.00 -16.22 43.75
N ALA A 24 -41.13 -16.06 43.05
CA ALA A 24 -41.19 -15.23 41.85
C ALA A 24 -40.77 -13.80 42.20
N VAL A 25 -39.56 -13.40 41.79
CA VAL A 25 -39.16 -12.00 41.72
C VAL A 25 -39.46 -11.54 40.30
N ILE A 26 -40.62 -10.90 40.12
CA ILE A 26 -40.86 -10.04 38.96
C ILE A 26 -39.93 -8.84 39.14
N MET A 27 -38.73 -8.93 38.59
CA MET A 27 -37.86 -7.76 38.46
C MET A 27 -38.47 -6.89 37.36
N ALA A 28 -39.28 -5.92 37.77
CA ALA A 28 -39.57 -4.77 36.94
C ALA A 28 -38.23 -4.07 36.69
N PHE A 29 -37.58 -4.42 35.58
CA PHE A 29 -36.55 -3.57 35.00
C PHE A 29 -37.27 -2.30 34.57
N SER A 30 -37.31 -1.31 35.48
CA SER A 30 -37.50 0.07 35.10
C SER A 30 -36.50 0.33 33.99
N LEU A 31 -37.02 0.49 32.77
CA LEU A 31 -36.34 1.12 31.65
C LEU A 31 -36.08 2.58 32.09
N MET A 32 -35.12 2.77 33.01
CA MET A 32 -34.32 3.97 32.98
C MET A 32 -33.61 3.90 31.65
N GLY A 33 -34.23 4.52 30.64
CA GLY A 33 -33.58 4.85 29.40
C GLY A 33 -32.39 5.71 29.75
N GLY A 34 -31.27 5.06 30.06
CA GLY A 34 -29.98 5.69 30.06
C GLY A 34 -29.83 6.26 28.68
N VAL A 35 -29.97 7.57 28.56
CA VAL A 35 -29.54 8.32 27.39
C VAL A 35 -28.07 7.98 27.27
N LEU A 36 -27.74 7.02 26.40
CA LEU A 36 -26.37 6.79 25.99
C LEU A 36 -25.86 8.18 25.59
N PRO A 37 -24.78 8.70 26.21
CA PRO A 37 -24.28 10.02 25.86
C PRO A 37 -24.03 9.99 24.37
N GLN A 38 -24.86 10.72 23.64
CA GLN A 38 -24.76 10.81 22.20
C GLN A 38 -23.42 11.48 21.95
N LEU A 39 -22.43 10.70 21.51
CA LEU A 39 -21.09 11.18 21.20
C LEU A 39 -21.23 12.45 20.37
N GLU A 40 -20.95 13.58 21.00
CA GLU A 40 -21.26 14.89 20.44
C GLU A 40 -20.44 15.04 19.17
N LYS A 41 -21.13 15.27 18.05
CA LYS A 41 -20.45 15.48 16.77
C LYS A 41 -20.04 16.94 16.70
N LEU A 42 -18.75 17.18 16.45
CA LEU A 42 -18.20 18.52 16.34
C LEU A 42 -18.63 19.15 15.01
N PRO A 43 -19.28 20.31 15.02
CA PRO A 43 -19.62 21.03 13.81
C PRO A 43 -18.37 21.68 13.22
N LEU A 44 -17.98 21.27 12.02
CA LEU A 44 -16.90 21.92 11.27
C LEU A 44 -17.44 23.03 10.39
N ILE A 45 -18.61 22.77 9.79
CA ILE A 45 -19.31 23.69 8.90
C ILE A 45 -20.79 23.61 9.23
N GLU A 46 -21.39 24.75 9.55
CA GLU A 46 -22.79 24.86 9.94
C GLU A 46 -23.34 26.21 9.50
N SER A 47 -24.58 26.22 8.99
CA SER A 47 -25.28 27.43 8.57
C SER A 47 -24.46 28.30 7.59
N GLY A 48 -23.78 27.66 6.64
CA GLY A 48 -22.97 28.35 5.62
C GLY A 48 -21.67 28.99 6.14
N LYS A 49 -21.25 28.70 7.38
CA LYS A 49 -20.04 29.26 8.00
C LYS A 49 -19.08 28.16 8.44
N ALA A 50 -17.79 28.45 8.31
CA ALA A 50 -16.75 27.62 8.92
C ALA A 50 -16.76 27.83 10.44
N ARG A 51 -16.80 26.75 11.20
CA ARG A 51 -16.66 26.72 12.67
C ARG A 51 -15.28 26.20 13.10
N CYS A 52 -14.39 26.06 12.13
CA CYS A 52 -13.04 25.54 12.27
C CYS A 52 -12.07 26.32 11.38
N CYS A 53 -10.77 26.14 11.63
CA CYS A 53 -9.71 26.63 10.77
C CYS A 53 -8.61 25.57 10.62
N ILE A 54 -7.95 25.54 9.46
CA ILE A 54 -6.82 24.65 9.20
C ILE A 54 -5.56 25.36 9.67
N VAL A 55 -4.79 24.74 10.57
CA VAL A 55 -3.62 25.34 11.18
C VAL A 55 -2.36 24.59 10.75
N LEU A 56 -1.45 25.30 10.09
CA LEU A 56 -0.16 24.79 9.65
C LEU A 56 0.97 25.24 10.60
N PRO A 57 2.01 24.42 10.80
CA PRO A 57 3.22 24.87 11.48
C PRO A 57 3.89 26.03 10.74
N SER A 58 4.73 26.79 11.42
CA SER A 58 5.52 27.87 10.84
C SER A 58 7.01 27.65 11.12
N PRO A 59 7.87 27.57 10.08
CA PRO A 59 7.56 27.64 8.65
C PRO A 59 6.84 26.37 8.14
N ALA A 60 5.89 26.56 7.21
CA ALA A 60 5.28 25.46 6.47
C ALA A 60 6.04 25.24 5.16
N SER A 61 6.34 23.98 4.83
CA SER A 61 6.85 23.62 3.50
C SER A 61 5.75 23.70 2.44
N ASP A 62 6.14 23.76 1.17
CA ASP A 62 5.20 23.72 0.05
C ASP A 62 4.33 22.46 0.04
N SER A 63 4.90 21.34 0.49
CA SER A 63 4.22 20.04 0.60
C SER A 63 3.16 20.03 1.71
N LEU A 64 3.43 20.65 2.86
CA LEU A 64 2.41 20.86 3.90
C LEU A 64 1.33 21.86 3.46
N MET A 65 1.70 22.94 2.78
CA MET A 65 0.74 23.87 2.20
C MET A 65 -0.17 23.19 1.17
N TYR A 66 0.40 22.34 0.31
CA TYR A 66 -0.36 21.50 -0.62
C TYR A 66 -1.33 20.59 0.13
N THR A 67 -0.89 19.95 1.21
CA THR A 67 -1.70 19.06 2.05
C THR A 67 -2.88 19.80 2.69
N ALA A 68 -2.66 20.99 3.25
CA ALA A 68 -3.74 21.83 3.80
C ALA A 68 -4.72 22.31 2.72
N ARG A 69 -4.22 22.66 1.53
CA ARG A 69 -5.08 23.04 0.39
C ARG A 69 -5.90 21.88 -0.13
N GLU A 70 -5.38 20.65 -0.09
CA GLU A 70 -6.15 19.45 -0.42
C GLU A 70 -7.36 19.33 0.54
N LEU A 71 -7.12 19.44 1.85
CA LEU A 71 -8.18 19.46 2.87
C LEU A 71 -9.21 20.56 2.60
N GLN A 72 -8.76 21.81 2.47
CA GLN A 72 -9.62 22.97 2.22
C GLN A 72 -10.47 22.78 0.95
N THR A 73 -9.86 22.27 -0.12
CA THR A 73 -10.53 22.05 -1.41
C THR A 73 -11.68 21.06 -1.27
N TYR A 74 -11.48 19.93 -0.58
CA TYR A 74 -12.55 18.95 -0.44
C TYR A 74 -13.64 19.40 0.54
N LEU A 75 -13.28 20.11 1.61
CA LEU A 75 -14.27 20.73 2.50
C LEU A 75 -15.15 21.73 1.73
N TYR A 76 -14.54 22.56 0.88
CA TYR A 76 -15.27 23.46 -0.02
C TYR A 76 -16.13 22.69 -1.04
N LYS A 77 -15.58 21.69 -1.74
CA LYS A 77 -16.37 20.88 -2.69
C LYS A 77 -17.58 20.21 -2.04
N MET A 78 -17.45 19.78 -0.78
CA MET A 78 -18.56 19.18 -0.03
C MET A 78 -19.62 20.19 0.39
N THR A 79 -19.23 21.42 0.75
CA THR A 79 -20.11 22.31 1.53
C THR A 79 -20.34 23.70 0.93
N GLY A 80 -19.55 24.10 -0.07
CA GLY A 80 -19.52 25.47 -0.59
C GLY A 80 -18.84 26.48 0.32
N VAL A 81 -18.29 26.06 1.47
CA VAL A 81 -17.68 26.97 2.46
C VAL A 81 -16.17 26.82 2.47
N THR A 82 -15.47 27.93 2.31
CA THR A 82 -14.00 27.98 2.40
C THR A 82 -13.56 28.03 3.85
N VAL A 83 -12.90 26.97 4.32
CA VAL A 83 -12.30 26.94 5.66
C VAL A 83 -10.98 27.70 5.65
N PRO A 84 -10.76 28.69 6.53
CA PRO A 84 -9.53 29.48 6.54
C PRO A 84 -8.30 28.61 6.86
N ILE A 85 -7.18 28.88 6.18
CA ILE A 85 -5.86 28.34 6.54
C ILE A 85 -5.13 29.42 7.35
N ARG A 86 -4.50 29.02 8.46
CA ARG A 86 -3.73 29.85 9.38
C ARG A 86 -2.40 29.20 9.72
N LYS A 87 -1.44 30.00 10.17
CA LYS A 87 -0.21 29.51 10.80
C LYS A 87 -0.37 29.44 12.32
N VAL A 88 0.40 28.59 13.00
CA VAL A 88 0.35 28.45 14.48
C VAL A 88 0.56 29.79 15.23
N ALA A 89 1.26 30.76 14.64
CA ALA A 89 1.50 32.08 15.24
C ALA A 89 0.34 33.09 15.05
N GLU A 90 -0.67 32.76 14.25
CA GLU A 90 -1.78 33.65 13.94
C GLU A 90 -2.97 33.38 14.87
N ALA A 91 -3.88 34.35 15.01
CA ALA A 91 -5.11 34.17 15.77
C ALA A 91 -5.97 33.06 15.14
N ILE A 92 -6.39 32.12 15.98
CA ILE A 92 -7.22 30.96 15.63
C ILE A 92 -8.65 31.27 16.04
N ASP A 93 -9.57 31.24 15.08
CA ASP A 93 -11.01 31.31 15.33
C ASP A 93 -11.65 29.95 14.99
N GLY A 94 -12.59 29.53 15.85
CA GLY A 94 -13.19 28.21 15.80
C GLY A 94 -12.27 27.06 16.21
N LEU A 95 -12.71 25.83 15.95
CA LEU A 95 -11.98 24.60 16.25
C LEU A 95 -10.72 24.47 15.37
N PRO A 96 -9.50 24.41 15.92
CA PRO A 96 -8.29 24.25 15.12
C PRO A 96 -8.18 22.82 14.56
N ILE A 97 -7.82 22.73 13.28
CA ILE A 97 -7.44 21.50 12.59
C ILE A 97 -5.94 21.58 12.29
N TYR A 98 -5.11 21.06 13.18
CA TYR A 98 -3.67 21.03 13.01
C TYR A 98 -3.27 20.01 11.94
N VAL A 99 -2.54 20.48 10.92
CA VAL A 99 -2.02 19.65 9.83
C VAL A 99 -0.50 19.78 9.79
N GLY A 100 0.24 18.67 9.87
CA GLY A 100 1.70 18.74 9.87
C GLY A 100 2.40 17.42 10.16
N ASP A 101 3.73 17.47 10.20
CA ASP A 101 4.57 16.35 10.65
C ASP A 101 5.00 16.51 12.11
N LEU A 102 5.49 15.43 12.73
CA LEU A 102 5.93 15.44 14.12
C LEU A 102 7.08 16.39 14.42
N ALA A 103 8.00 16.63 13.47
CA ALA A 103 9.14 17.51 13.71
C ALA A 103 8.68 18.97 13.85
N ARG A 104 7.57 19.33 13.17
CA ARG A 104 7.01 20.70 13.19
C ARG A 104 5.81 20.87 14.11
N LEU A 105 5.24 19.79 14.63
CA LEU A 105 4.16 19.78 15.63
C LEU A 105 4.64 19.13 16.95
N PRO A 106 5.52 19.77 17.72
CA PRO A 106 6.07 19.20 18.95
C PRO A 106 5.03 18.97 20.03
N ASN A 107 3.85 19.59 19.94
CA ASN A 107 2.73 19.37 20.87
C ASN A 107 1.72 18.32 20.39
N ALA A 108 1.98 17.62 19.28
CA ALA A 108 1.11 16.54 18.80
C ALA A 108 0.96 15.44 19.87
N PRO A 109 -0.27 14.89 20.11
CA PRO A 109 -0.54 14.01 21.25
C PRO A 109 0.27 12.71 21.30
N ILE A 110 0.62 12.13 20.15
CA ILE A 110 1.35 10.87 20.03
C ILE A 110 2.70 11.15 19.37
N LYS A 111 3.77 10.56 19.91
CA LYS A 111 5.15 10.65 19.40
C LYS A 111 5.64 9.30 18.89
N GLY A 112 6.80 9.31 18.22
CA GLY A 112 7.44 8.09 17.73
C GLY A 112 6.66 7.42 16.60
N LEU A 113 6.50 8.14 15.50
CA LEU A 113 5.84 7.64 14.28
C LEU A 113 6.88 7.40 13.19
N ASP A 114 6.73 6.30 12.46
CA ASP A 114 7.49 6.08 11.23
C ASP A 114 7.14 7.11 10.15
N ALA A 115 7.99 7.27 9.14
CA ALA A 115 7.85 8.32 8.13
C ALA A 115 6.46 8.37 7.45
N GLU A 116 5.89 7.22 7.10
CA GLU A 116 4.56 7.13 6.47
C GLU A 116 3.44 6.79 7.46
N GLU A 117 3.75 6.67 8.76
CA GLU A 117 2.76 6.45 9.80
C GLU A 117 2.05 7.76 10.14
N PHE A 118 0.76 7.68 10.44
CA PHE A 118 -0.07 8.85 10.68
C PHE A 118 -1.09 8.66 11.80
N VAL A 119 -1.56 9.78 12.33
CA VAL A 119 -2.57 9.86 13.38
C VAL A 119 -3.64 10.87 12.99
N ILE A 120 -4.89 10.49 13.22
CA ILE A 120 -6.07 11.36 13.24
C ILE A 120 -6.58 11.36 14.67
N GLU A 121 -6.69 12.53 15.27
CA GLU A 121 -7.34 12.69 16.57
C GLU A 121 -8.35 13.83 16.52
N VAL A 122 -9.61 13.51 16.80
CA VAL A 122 -10.74 14.45 16.82
C VAL A 122 -11.31 14.49 18.23
N ASN A 123 -11.23 15.66 18.86
CA ASN A 123 -11.82 15.92 20.17
C ASN A 123 -12.34 17.38 20.24
N PRO A 124 -13.09 17.77 21.29
CA PRO A 124 -13.72 19.09 21.37
C PRO A 124 -12.75 20.28 21.37
N ARG A 125 -11.46 20.06 21.67
CA ARG A 125 -10.45 21.12 21.73
C ARG A 125 -9.75 21.34 20.40
N ALA A 126 -9.50 20.27 19.65
CA ALA A 126 -8.78 20.33 18.39
C ALA A 126 -8.98 19.06 17.55
N ILE A 127 -8.73 19.20 16.25
CA ILE A 127 -8.48 18.08 15.34
C ILE A 127 -6.99 18.07 14.99
N TRP A 128 -6.38 16.90 15.07
CA TRP A 128 -4.98 16.68 14.74
C TRP A 128 -4.89 15.70 13.58
N LEU A 129 -4.32 16.14 12.45
CA LEU A 129 -4.08 15.34 11.25
C LEU A 129 -2.57 15.39 10.96
N TYR A 130 -1.82 14.42 11.47
CA TYR A 130 -0.36 14.49 11.43
C TYR A 130 0.29 13.13 11.20
N GLY A 131 1.56 13.13 10.82
CA GLY A 131 2.34 11.90 10.66
C GLY A 131 3.81 12.05 11.03
N GLY A 132 4.55 10.94 10.96
CA GLY A 132 5.99 10.94 11.24
C GLY A 132 6.79 11.78 10.23
N SER A 133 6.26 11.95 9.02
CA SER A 133 6.73 12.90 8.01
C SER A 133 5.56 13.59 7.31
N GLU A 134 5.87 14.50 6.37
CA GLU A 134 4.86 15.15 5.53
C GLU A 134 4.05 14.16 4.68
N ALA A 135 4.62 13.00 4.32
CA ALA A 135 3.89 11.94 3.63
C ALA A 135 2.78 11.34 4.53
N GLY A 136 3.12 11.05 5.79
CA GLY A 136 2.13 10.62 6.79
C GLY A 136 1.08 11.69 7.06
N ALA A 137 1.46 12.97 7.13
CA ALA A 137 0.51 14.08 7.28
C ALA A 137 -0.51 14.14 6.12
N TYR A 138 -0.05 13.92 4.89
CA TYR A 138 -0.92 13.80 3.73
C TYR A 138 -1.89 12.60 3.87
N PHE A 139 -1.39 11.45 4.34
CA PHE A 139 -2.21 10.26 4.58
C PHE A 139 -3.28 10.47 5.66
N ALA A 140 -2.98 11.21 6.73
CA ALA A 140 -3.98 11.62 7.73
C ALA A 140 -5.09 12.47 7.10
N VAL A 141 -4.73 13.45 6.27
CA VAL A 141 -5.71 14.33 5.60
C VAL A 141 -6.63 13.55 4.66
N VAL A 142 -6.08 12.71 3.78
CA VAL A 142 -6.92 11.97 2.82
C VAL A 142 -7.79 10.93 3.54
N THR A 143 -7.31 10.31 4.62
CA THR A 143 -8.10 9.37 5.44
C THR A 143 -9.20 10.09 6.23
N PHE A 144 -8.95 11.30 6.72
CA PHE A 144 -9.99 12.14 7.33
C PHE A 144 -11.07 12.54 6.32
N LEU A 145 -10.69 12.88 5.09
CA LEU A 145 -11.63 13.16 4.00
C LEU A 145 -12.45 11.92 3.61
N GLU A 146 -11.85 10.72 3.63
CA GLU A 146 -12.57 9.45 3.48
C GLU A 146 -13.62 9.27 4.58
N HIS A 147 -13.30 9.57 5.85
CA HIS A 147 -14.27 9.56 6.95
C HIS A 147 -15.39 10.61 6.77
N CYS A 148 -15.09 11.72 6.09
CA CYS A 148 -16.10 12.71 5.72
C CYS A 148 -16.99 12.27 4.54
N GLY A 149 -16.64 11.18 3.85
CA GLY A 149 -17.39 10.53 2.77
C GLY A 149 -16.79 10.69 1.37
N VAL A 150 -15.62 11.30 1.22
CA VAL A 150 -14.93 11.44 -0.07
C VAL A 150 -14.37 10.09 -0.52
N ARG A 151 -14.41 9.78 -1.82
CA ARG A 151 -13.77 8.57 -2.40
C ARG A 151 -13.02 8.91 -3.69
N TRP A 152 -11.92 8.21 -3.93
CA TRP A 152 -11.09 8.30 -5.14
C TRP A 152 -10.91 6.92 -5.79
N LEU A 153 -11.93 6.49 -6.54
CA LEU A 153 -12.08 5.13 -7.06
C LEU A 153 -11.16 4.84 -8.25
N MET A 154 -10.90 5.83 -9.10
CA MET A 154 -10.01 5.75 -10.26
C MET A 154 -9.35 7.11 -10.54
N PRO A 155 -8.29 7.17 -11.37
CA PRO A 155 -7.68 8.43 -11.78
C PRO A 155 -8.66 9.37 -12.49
N GLY A 156 -8.48 10.68 -12.26
CA GLY A 156 -9.27 11.72 -12.92
C GLY A 156 -10.63 12.00 -12.25
N LYS A 157 -11.40 12.90 -12.87
CA LYS A 157 -12.66 13.43 -12.30
C LYS A 157 -13.74 12.35 -12.16
N LEU A 158 -13.81 11.38 -13.07
CA LEU A 158 -14.82 10.31 -13.05
C LEU A 158 -14.69 9.39 -11.83
N GLY A 159 -13.47 9.23 -11.30
CA GLY A 159 -13.23 8.45 -10.10
C GLY A 159 -13.40 9.21 -8.79
N GLU A 160 -13.71 10.51 -8.84
CA GLU A 160 -13.86 11.34 -7.65
C GLU A 160 -15.33 11.41 -7.24
N PHE A 161 -15.62 10.91 -6.03
CA PHE A 161 -16.92 11.08 -5.40
C PHE A 161 -16.79 12.01 -4.19
N VAL A 162 -17.55 13.11 -4.19
CA VAL A 162 -17.60 14.08 -3.09
C VAL A 162 -19.07 14.31 -2.70
N PRO A 163 -19.49 13.95 -1.47
CA PRO A 163 -20.86 14.15 -1.04
C PRO A 163 -21.14 15.64 -0.82
N ARG A 164 -22.29 16.13 -1.32
CA ARG A 164 -22.78 17.47 -1.00
C ARG A 164 -23.43 17.49 0.38
N LYS A 165 -23.04 18.44 1.24
CA LYS A 165 -23.49 18.57 2.62
C LYS A 165 -23.68 20.04 3.00
N ASN A 166 -24.87 20.41 3.44
CA ASN A 166 -25.14 21.76 3.98
C ASN A 166 -24.57 21.96 5.39
N LYS A 167 -24.34 20.85 6.11
CA LYS A 167 -23.73 20.79 7.44
C LYS A 167 -22.72 19.65 7.47
N LEU A 168 -21.52 19.93 7.95
CA LEU A 168 -20.48 18.93 8.17
C LEU A 168 -20.20 18.81 9.66
N THR A 169 -20.44 17.63 10.21
CA THR A 169 -20.08 17.28 11.58
C THR A 169 -19.19 16.03 11.58
N VAL A 170 -18.28 15.94 12.55
CA VAL A 170 -17.40 14.78 12.72
C VAL A 170 -17.53 14.25 14.16
N ALA A 171 -17.61 12.93 14.30
CA ALA A 171 -17.60 12.31 15.62
C ALA A 171 -16.18 12.31 16.20
N HIS A 172 -16.08 12.20 17.52
CA HIS A 172 -14.79 11.97 18.16
C HIS A 172 -14.17 10.67 17.64
N MET A 173 -12.89 10.72 17.31
CA MET A 173 -12.16 9.56 16.81
C MET A 173 -10.68 9.68 17.13
N ARG A 174 -10.03 8.53 17.30
CA ARG A 174 -8.57 8.42 17.31
C ARG A 174 -8.19 7.25 16.41
N ILE A 175 -7.45 7.55 15.34
CA ILE A 175 -6.96 6.57 14.38
C ILE A 175 -5.45 6.73 14.34
N ARG A 176 -4.72 5.62 14.38
CA ARG A 176 -3.28 5.54 14.15
C ARG A 176 -3.04 4.44 13.15
N GLU A 177 -2.42 4.76 12.03
CA GLU A 177 -2.21 3.81 10.94
C GLU A 177 -0.77 3.85 10.44
N LYS A 178 -0.20 2.66 10.26
CA LYS A 178 1.11 2.42 9.67
C LYS A 178 0.95 1.53 8.44
N PRO A 179 1.62 1.82 7.31
CA PRO A 179 1.56 0.94 6.16
C PRO A 179 2.09 -0.48 6.46
N GLY A 180 1.33 -1.51 6.09
CA GLY A 180 1.75 -2.91 6.25
C GLY A 180 2.73 -3.41 5.18
N PHE A 181 2.82 -2.71 4.04
CA PHE A 181 3.71 -3.07 2.92
C PHE A 181 4.70 -1.94 2.63
N VAL A 182 5.97 -2.28 2.42
CA VAL A 182 7.05 -1.31 2.14
C VAL A 182 7.01 -0.75 0.71
N TYR A 183 6.29 -1.39 -0.20
CA TYR A 183 6.06 -0.97 -1.58
C TYR A 183 4.58 -1.09 -1.88
N ARG A 184 3.95 0.01 -2.27
CA ARG A 184 2.52 0.09 -2.52
C ARG A 184 2.30 0.86 -3.80
N THR A 185 2.31 0.18 -4.93
CA THR A 185 1.88 0.77 -6.19
C THR A 185 0.99 -0.20 -6.93
N VAL A 186 0.03 0.33 -7.66
CA VAL A 186 -0.58 -0.38 -8.77
C VAL A 186 0.29 -0.09 -10.00
N TRP A 187 0.57 -1.12 -10.80
CA TRP A 187 1.08 -0.93 -12.15
C TRP A 187 -0.10 -0.93 -13.11
N TYR A 188 -0.39 0.23 -13.70
CA TYR A 188 -1.43 0.31 -14.73
C TYR A 188 -0.76 0.04 -16.08
N ALA A 189 -0.98 -1.16 -16.61
CA ALA A 189 -0.34 -1.65 -17.83
C ALA A 189 -0.91 -1.01 -19.12
N TYR A 190 -0.03 -0.96 -20.12
CA TYR A 190 -0.23 -0.71 -21.56
C TYR A 190 -0.56 0.71 -22.05
N GLY A 191 0.32 1.22 -22.93
CA GLY A 191 0.16 2.47 -23.66
C GLY A 191 0.60 3.69 -22.83
N GLY A 192 1.65 4.38 -23.28
CA GLY A 192 2.10 5.62 -22.64
C GLY A 192 0.95 6.61 -22.57
N ARG A 193 0.40 6.82 -21.36
CA ARG A 193 -0.68 7.79 -21.18
C ARG A 193 -0.20 9.19 -21.55
N PRO A 194 -1.06 10.03 -22.19
CA PRO A 194 -0.79 11.45 -22.36
C PRO A 194 -0.31 12.09 -21.05
N ARG A 195 0.57 13.09 -21.14
CA ARG A 195 1.20 13.72 -19.95
C ARG A 195 0.18 14.18 -18.90
N HIS A 196 -1.00 14.66 -19.31
CA HIS A 196 -2.02 15.14 -18.39
C HIS A 196 -2.61 14.02 -17.51
N GLU A 197 -2.84 12.83 -18.07
CA GLU A 197 -3.33 11.67 -17.32
C GLU A 197 -2.30 11.15 -16.32
N ARG A 198 -0.99 11.34 -16.58
CA ARG A 198 0.06 10.96 -15.63
C ARG A 198 -0.08 11.71 -14.30
N LEU A 199 -0.37 13.01 -14.36
CA LEU A 199 -0.57 13.81 -13.14
C LEU A 199 -1.85 13.42 -12.38
N GLU A 200 -2.91 13.05 -13.11
CA GLU A 200 -4.13 12.52 -12.49
C GLU A 200 -3.87 11.19 -11.79
N TYR A 201 -3.07 10.33 -12.42
CA TYR A 201 -2.62 9.07 -11.86
C TYR A 201 -1.80 9.26 -10.59
N GLU A 202 -0.78 10.12 -10.61
CA GLU A 202 0.04 10.40 -9.44
C GLU A 202 -0.78 10.96 -8.26
N ARG A 203 -1.73 11.86 -8.53
CA ARG A 203 -2.66 12.34 -7.50
C ARG A 203 -3.53 11.22 -6.93
N TRP A 204 -4.10 10.39 -7.80
CA TRP A 204 -4.92 9.25 -7.38
C TRP A 204 -4.13 8.25 -6.52
N LYS A 205 -2.88 7.95 -6.89
CA LYS A 205 -1.97 7.12 -6.08
C LYS A 205 -1.78 7.68 -4.69
N ARG A 206 -1.41 8.97 -4.57
CA ARG A 206 -1.20 9.62 -3.27
C ARG A 206 -2.46 9.58 -2.41
N ARG A 207 -3.63 9.88 -2.99
CA ARG A 207 -4.92 9.84 -2.29
C ARG A 207 -5.29 8.45 -1.76
N ASN A 208 -4.89 7.41 -2.49
CA ASN A 208 -5.06 6.01 -2.09
C ASN A 208 -3.86 5.47 -1.29
N LYS A 209 -3.04 6.35 -0.70
CA LYS A 209 -1.92 5.99 0.20
C LYS A 209 -0.89 5.04 -0.43
N MET A 210 -0.80 5.05 -1.76
CA MET A 210 0.28 4.40 -2.50
C MET A 210 1.58 5.16 -2.27
N GLY A 211 2.70 4.44 -2.26
CA GLY A 211 3.98 4.97 -1.86
C GLY A 211 4.94 3.87 -1.40
N GLY A 212 5.74 4.21 -0.40
CA GLY A 212 6.82 3.35 0.08
C GLY A 212 8.10 3.48 -0.75
N ARG A 213 8.95 2.46 -0.66
CA ARG A 213 10.27 2.42 -1.28
C ARG A 213 10.15 2.26 -2.79
N HIS A 214 11.06 2.88 -3.54
CA HIS A 214 11.15 2.59 -4.96
C HIS A 214 11.72 1.19 -5.16
N ILE A 215 10.93 0.31 -5.79
CA ILE A 215 11.34 -1.05 -6.16
C ILE A 215 11.46 -1.10 -7.68
N SER A 216 12.68 -1.37 -8.16
CA SER A 216 12.99 -1.59 -9.57
C SER A 216 12.68 -3.03 -9.93
N MET A 217 11.62 -3.22 -10.71
CA MET A 217 11.15 -4.50 -11.21
C MET A 217 10.77 -4.36 -12.68
N GLY A 218 11.18 -5.32 -13.52
CA GLY A 218 10.95 -5.26 -14.96
C GLY A 218 12.06 -5.93 -15.77
N HIS A 219 11.78 -6.22 -17.04
CA HIS A 219 12.69 -6.90 -17.97
C HIS A 219 14.05 -6.19 -18.03
N ASN A 220 15.13 -6.87 -17.60
CA ASN A 220 16.44 -6.22 -17.48
C ASN A 220 17.61 -7.05 -18.03
N LEU A 221 17.43 -8.34 -18.37
CA LEU A 221 18.55 -9.17 -18.81
C LEU A 221 19.20 -8.65 -20.11
N TYR A 222 18.46 -8.03 -21.02
CA TYR A 222 19.04 -7.38 -22.20
C TYR A 222 20.04 -6.27 -21.84
N SER A 223 19.76 -5.49 -20.80
CA SER A 223 20.66 -4.42 -20.32
C SER A 223 21.93 -4.98 -19.70
N ILE A 224 21.84 -6.15 -19.06
CA ILE A 224 22.99 -6.85 -18.47
C ILE A 224 23.84 -7.53 -19.56
N TYR A 225 23.19 -8.12 -20.58
CA TYR A 225 23.82 -8.88 -21.65
C TYR A 225 23.53 -8.31 -23.05
N PRO A 226 23.92 -7.06 -23.34
CA PRO A 226 23.66 -6.48 -24.66
C PRO A 226 24.51 -7.21 -25.73
N PRO A 227 23.90 -7.69 -26.84
CA PRO A 227 24.58 -8.41 -27.92
C PRO A 227 25.85 -7.73 -28.43
N ARG A 228 25.79 -6.41 -28.61
CA ARG A 228 26.92 -5.58 -29.06
C ARG A 228 28.17 -5.68 -28.20
N ARG A 229 28.06 -6.16 -26.95
CA ARG A 229 29.18 -6.25 -26.00
C ARG A 229 29.78 -7.65 -25.94
N PHE A 230 28.99 -8.69 -26.15
CA PHE A 230 29.42 -10.07 -25.87
C PHE A 230 29.19 -11.06 -27.00
N ALA A 231 28.39 -10.75 -28.02
CA ALA A 231 27.98 -11.76 -29.00
C ALA A 231 29.11 -12.25 -29.92
N GLU A 232 30.10 -11.40 -30.19
CA GLU A 232 31.25 -11.74 -31.05
C GLU A 232 32.21 -12.69 -30.33
N ASP A 233 32.66 -12.32 -29.13
CA ASP A 233 33.66 -13.08 -28.38
C ASP A 233 33.06 -14.20 -27.51
N HIS A 234 31.80 -14.04 -27.07
CA HIS A 234 31.13 -14.92 -26.11
C HIS A 234 29.71 -15.33 -26.56
N PRO A 235 29.55 -15.96 -27.73
CA PRO A 235 28.24 -16.43 -28.21
C PRO A 235 27.57 -17.43 -27.25
N GLU A 236 28.32 -18.10 -26.38
CA GLU A 236 27.84 -19.03 -25.36
C GLU A 236 27.03 -18.40 -24.23
N TYR A 237 27.07 -17.07 -24.08
CA TYR A 237 26.21 -16.33 -23.14
C TYR A 237 24.76 -16.30 -23.61
N TYR A 238 24.53 -16.49 -24.90
CA TYR A 238 23.22 -16.44 -25.54
C TYR A 238 22.60 -17.84 -25.62
N PRO A 239 21.27 -17.95 -25.75
CA PRO A 239 20.60 -19.23 -25.66
C PRO A 239 21.00 -20.15 -26.82
N LEU A 240 21.25 -21.42 -26.49
CA LEU A 240 21.26 -22.49 -27.49
C LEU A 240 19.80 -22.81 -27.84
N ILE A 241 19.42 -22.72 -29.10
CA ILE A 241 18.08 -23.06 -29.58
C ILE A 241 18.24 -23.89 -30.85
N ASN A 242 17.62 -25.07 -30.90
CA ASN A 242 17.73 -26.00 -32.03
C ASN A 242 19.19 -26.27 -32.42
N GLY A 243 20.06 -26.43 -31.42
CA GLY A 243 21.49 -26.71 -31.60
C GLY A 243 22.35 -25.52 -32.06
N ARG A 244 21.81 -24.29 -32.16
CA ARG A 244 22.55 -23.09 -32.57
C ARG A 244 22.47 -21.98 -31.52
N ARG A 245 23.53 -21.19 -31.36
CA ARG A 245 23.50 -20.00 -30.49
C ARG A 245 22.66 -18.91 -31.15
N ALA A 246 21.51 -18.62 -30.57
CA ALA A 246 20.59 -17.62 -31.07
C ALA A 246 21.00 -16.24 -30.54
N ILE A 247 21.78 -15.50 -31.35
CA ILE A 247 22.16 -14.12 -31.03
C ILE A 247 20.97 -13.20 -31.31
N PRO A 248 20.47 -12.47 -30.29
CA PRO A 248 19.24 -11.72 -30.42
C PRO A 248 19.48 -10.35 -31.06
N GLN A 249 18.48 -9.87 -31.80
CA GLN A 249 18.48 -8.55 -32.46
C GLN A 249 17.59 -7.53 -31.73
N THR A 250 16.79 -7.98 -30.76
CA THR A 250 15.83 -7.16 -30.01
C THR A 250 16.01 -7.39 -28.50
N ASN A 251 15.29 -6.63 -27.68
CA ASN A 251 15.28 -6.75 -26.22
C ASN A 251 14.26 -7.77 -25.68
N ALA A 252 13.64 -8.56 -26.55
CA ALA A 252 12.58 -9.52 -26.21
C ALA A 252 12.69 -10.81 -27.03
N GLY A 253 12.03 -11.88 -26.59
CA GLY A 253 11.97 -13.16 -27.28
C GLY A 253 13.20 -14.05 -27.08
N TRP A 254 14.07 -13.73 -26.12
CA TRP A 254 15.27 -14.50 -25.81
C TRP A 254 15.69 -14.35 -24.35
N GLN A 255 16.34 -15.36 -23.79
CA GLN A 255 16.92 -15.31 -22.44
C GLN A 255 18.39 -15.75 -22.48
N PRO A 256 19.30 -15.08 -21.74
CA PRO A 256 20.69 -15.51 -21.66
C PRO A 256 20.80 -16.94 -21.08
N CYS A 257 21.93 -17.59 -21.31
CA CYS A 257 22.24 -18.90 -20.77
C CYS A 257 22.53 -18.81 -19.26
N THR A 258 21.49 -18.76 -18.42
CA THR A 258 21.60 -18.53 -16.97
C THR A 258 22.32 -19.63 -16.19
N SER A 259 22.65 -20.76 -16.82
CA SER A 259 23.47 -21.81 -16.23
C SER A 259 24.98 -21.66 -16.50
N ASN A 260 25.38 -20.72 -17.38
CA ASN A 260 26.78 -20.41 -17.64
C ASN A 260 27.35 -19.60 -16.43
N PRO A 261 28.47 -20.04 -15.80
CA PRO A 261 29.04 -19.34 -14.64
C PRO A 261 29.45 -17.90 -14.93
N GLU A 262 29.94 -17.61 -16.13
CA GLU A 262 30.36 -16.26 -16.52
C GLU A 262 29.16 -15.32 -16.69
N VAL A 263 28.04 -15.85 -17.21
CA VAL A 263 26.76 -15.12 -17.25
C VAL A 263 26.32 -14.75 -15.82
N VAL A 264 26.41 -15.67 -14.87
CA VAL A 264 26.09 -15.39 -13.45
C VAL A 264 27.04 -14.33 -12.89
N GLN A 265 28.34 -14.44 -13.15
CA GLN A 265 29.35 -13.51 -12.66
C GLN A 265 29.14 -12.08 -13.19
N ILE A 266 28.82 -11.93 -14.48
CA ILE A 266 28.52 -10.63 -15.09
C ILE A 266 27.30 -9.98 -14.42
N ALA A 267 26.26 -10.75 -14.08
CA ALA A 267 25.11 -10.20 -13.35
C ALA A 267 25.47 -9.76 -11.93
N ILE A 268 26.32 -10.51 -11.22
CA ILE A 268 26.84 -10.14 -9.91
C ILE A 268 27.57 -8.80 -9.99
N GLU A 269 28.53 -8.67 -10.90
CA GLU A 269 29.34 -7.46 -11.05
C GLU A 269 28.50 -6.26 -11.49
N THR A 270 27.55 -6.47 -12.40
CA THR A 270 26.63 -5.42 -12.85
C THR A 270 25.74 -4.93 -11.71
N ALA A 271 25.21 -5.85 -10.90
CA ALA A 271 24.38 -5.49 -9.74
C ALA A 271 25.19 -4.77 -8.66
N ARG A 272 26.42 -5.22 -8.36
CA ARG A 272 27.35 -4.54 -7.44
C ARG A 272 27.60 -3.11 -7.90
N HIS A 273 28.02 -2.94 -9.15
CA HIS A 273 28.27 -1.63 -9.73
C HIS A 273 27.03 -0.71 -9.68
N HIS A 274 25.84 -1.27 -9.88
CA HIS A 274 24.60 -0.51 -9.75
C HIS A 274 24.41 0.03 -8.33
N PHE A 275 24.58 -0.80 -7.29
CA PHE A 275 24.41 -0.39 -5.91
C PHE A 275 25.54 0.55 -5.42
N ASP A 276 26.77 0.35 -5.88
CA ASP A 276 27.90 1.27 -5.63
C ASP A 276 27.59 2.67 -6.18
N SER A 277 27.02 2.72 -7.39
CA SER A 277 26.70 3.98 -8.08
C SER A 277 25.39 4.61 -7.60
N HIS A 278 24.53 3.85 -6.93
CA HIS A 278 23.20 4.26 -6.46
C HIS A 278 22.96 3.74 -5.03
N PRO A 279 23.61 4.30 -4.00
CA PRO A 279 23.56 3.77 -2.64
C PRO A 279 22.14 3.75 -2.04
N ASP A 280 21.26 4.64 -2.52
CA ASP A 280 19.86 4.71 -2.11
C ASP A 280 18.94 3.70 -2.83
N ALA A 281 19.42 2.99 -3.85
CA ALA A 281 18.62 1.98 -4.57
C ALA A 281 18.32 0.78 -3.67
N TRP A 282 17.08 0.32 -3.66
CA TRP A 282 16.65 -0.79 -2.80
C TRP A 282 16.72 -2.16 -3.47
N THR A 283 16.67 -2.20 -4.80
CA THR A 283 16.58 -3.44 -5.57
C THR A 283 17.19 -3.23 -6.94
N TYR A 284 17.75 -4.29 -7.52
CA TYR A 284 18.17 -4.37 -8.91
C TYR A 284 17.46 -5.53 -9.61
N SER A 285 16.80 -5.27 -10.74
CA SER A 285 15.97 -6.29 -11.39
C SER A 285 16.83 -7.32 -12.12
N LEU A 286 16.57 -8.61 -11.83
CA LEU A 286 17.09 -9.76 -12.59
C LEU A 286 15.97 -10.45 -13.39
N SER A 287 14.86 -9.74 -13.63
CA SER A 287 13.71 -10.30 -14.32
C SER A 287 14.07 -10.64 -15.77
N PRO A 288 13.58 -11.79 -16.30
CA PRO A 288 13.85 -12.21 -17.67
C PRO A 288 13.42 -11.14 -18.68
N ASN A 289 13.96 -11.20 -19.90
CA ASN A 289 13.43 -10.39 -21.01
C ASN A 289 11.98 -10.75 -21.30
N ASP A 290 11.25 -9.87 -21.95
CA ASP A 290 9.88 -10.16 -22.34
C ASP A 290 9.85 -11.33 -23.35
N GLY A 291 8.85 -12.21 -23.25
CA GLY A 291 8.71 -13.38 -24.13
C GLY A 291 9.56 -14.62 -23.75
N TYR A 292 9.78 -15.49 -24.74
CA TYR A 292 10.38 -16.82 -24.58
C TYR A 292 11.87 -16.87 -24.96
N GLY A 293 12.31 -17.93 -25.68
CA GLY A 293 13.69 -18.11 -26.15
C GLY A 293 14.64 -18.57 -25.05
N TRP A 294 14.22 -19.58 -24.29
CA TRP A 294 15.02 -20.16 -23.20
C TRP A 294 16.12 -21.07 -23.74
N CYS A 295 17.32 -20.98 -23.17
CA CYS A 295 18.46 -21.80 -23.57
C CYS A 295 18.21 -23.31 -23.41
N GLU A 296 18.49 -24.09 -24.45
CA GLU A 296 18.28 -25.54 -24.51
C GLU A 296 19.56 -26.35 -24.22
N CYS A 297 20.63 -25.70 -23.74
CA CYS A 297 21.83 -26.44 -23.35
C CYS A 297 21.53 -27.40 -22.18
N GLU A 298 22.29 -28.48 -22.09
CA GLU A 298 22.09 -29.53 -21.08
C GLU A 298 22.04 -28.97 -19.64
N ARG A 299 22.96 -28.05 -19.32
CA ARG A 299 23.05 -27.38 -18.00
C ARG A 299 21.82 -26.54 -17.65
N CYS A 300 21.13 -25.98 -18.65
CA CYS A 300 19.86 -25.28 -18.45
C CYS A 300 18.70 -26.28 -18.36
N ARG A 301 18.64 -27.29 -19.22
CA ARG A 301 17.56 -28.29 -19.25
C ARG A 301 17.48 -29.12 -17.98
N ILE A 302 18.61 -29.48 -17.37
CA ILE A 302 18.63 -30.23 -16.11
C ILE A 302 18.03 -29.44 -14.93
N GLN A 303 17.91 -28.12 -15.06
CA GLN A 303 17.29 -27.29 -14.03
C GLN A 303 15.76 -27.24 -14.12
N ASP A 304 15.16 -27.70 -15.22
CA ASP A 304 13.71 -27.68 -15.38
C ASP A 304 13.04 -28.81 -14.60
N PRO A 305 11.80 -28.61 -14.12
CA PRO A 305 11.00 -29.68 -13.56
C PRO A 305 10.86 -30.84 -14.58
N PRO A 306 10.90 -32.11 -14.16
CA PRO A 306 10.85 -33.26 -15.07
C PRO A 306 9.71 -33.20 -16.10
N GLN A 307 8.52 -32.73 -15.69
CA GLN A 307 7.34 -32.60 -16.56
C GLN A 307 7.44 -31.50 -17.63
N PHE A 308 8.45 -30.62 -17.55
CA PHE A 308 8.69 -29.53 -18.49
C PHE A 308 10.09 -29.56 -19.12
N LYS A 309 10.83 -30.66 -18.95
CA LYS A 309 12.23 -30.78 -19.40
C LYS A 309 12.41 -30.56 -20.91
N ASP A 310 11.42 -30.96 -21.69
CA ASP A 310 11.42 -30.83 -23.16
C ASP A 310 10.44 -29.75 -23.66
N ASP A 311 9.82 -29.00 -22.75
CA ASP A 311 8.92 -27.90 -23.10
C ASP A 311 9.72 -26.60 -23.29
N PRO A 312 9.71 -25.96 -24.48
CA PRO A 312 10.53 -24.77 -24.73
C PRO A 312 10.03 -23.50 -24.00
N HIS A 313 8.82 -23.52 -23.42
CA HIS A 313 8.16 -22.34 -22.88
C HIS A 313 7.88 -22.45 -21.37
N ARG A 314 7.44 -23.61 -20.91
CA ARG A 314 6.95 -23.83 -19.53
C ARG A 314 8.04 -24.36 -18.60
N GLY A 315 7.80 -24.22 -17.29
CA GLY A 315 8.68 -24.75 -16.25
C GLY A 315 10.00 -23.99 -16.03
N LYS A 316 10.19 -22.83 -16.65
CA LYS A 316 11.46 -22.10 -16.65
C LYS A 316 11.71 -21.23 -15.41
N GLY A 317 10.70 -21.09 -14.54
CA GLY A 317 10.80 -20.31 -13.31
C GLY A 317 11.91 -20.79 -12.37
N ARG A 318 12.16 -22.11 -12.31
CA ARG A 318 13.25 -22.67 -11.49
C ARG A 318 14.63 -22.17 -11.93
N ARG A 319 14.88 -22.05 -13.25
CA ARG A 319 16.15 -21.51 -13.78
C ARG A 319 16.40 -20.10 -13.28
N MET A 320 15.36 -19.25 -13.33
CA MET A 320 15.46 -17.87 -12.88
C MET A 320 15.68 -17.76 -11.38
N LEU A 321 15.05 -18.62 -10.57
CA LEU A 321 15.28 -18.64 -9.12
C LEU A 321 16.71 -19.09 -8.78
N ILE A 322 17.25 -20.10 -9.47
CA ILE A 322 18.63 -20.55 -9.26
C ILE A 322 19.61 -19.42 -9.59
N PHE A 323 19.42 -18.78 -10.74
CA PHE A 323 20.21 -17.64 -11.19
C PHE A 323 20.14 -16.46 -10.21
N ALA A 324 18.92 -16.00 -9.88
CA ALA A 324 18.72 -14.87 -8.98
C ALA A 324 19.28 -15.15 -7.58
N ASN A 325 19.12 -16.37 -7.06
CA ASN A 325 19.68 -16.75 -5.76
C ASN A 325 21.21 -16.78 -5.75
N ALA A 326 21.85 -17.15 -6.87
CA ALA A 326 23.30 -17.08 -6.98
C ALA A 326 23.79 -15.63 -6.90
N VAL A 327 23.13 -14.72 -7.63
CA VAL A 327 23.43 -13.29 -7.57
C VAL A 327 23.17 -12.72 -6.17
N ALA A 328 22.01 -13.02 -5.58
CA ALA A 328 21.63 -12.54 -4.25
C ALA A 328 22.60 -12.99 -3.15
N ARG A 329 23.12 -14.23 -3.19
CA ARG A 329 24.13 -14.70 -2.24
C ARG A 329 25.42 -13.88 -2.33
N ALA A 330 25.91 -13.64 -3.54
CA ALA A 330 27.12 -12.83 -3.74
C ALA A 330 26.92 -11.35 -3.34
N LEU A 331 25.70 -10.84 -3.51
CA LEU A 331 25.32 -9.51 -3.05
C LEU A 331 25.21 -9.45 -1.53
N GLN A 332 24.68 -10.48 -0.86
CA GLN A 332 24.58 -10.50 0.60
C GLN A 332 25.95 -10.37 1.30
N GLU A 333 27.02 -10.85 0.65
CA GLU A 333 28.40 -10.70 1.14
C GLU A 333 28.95 -9.28 0.94
N SER A 334 28.70 -8.66 -0.21
CA SER A 334 29.28 -7.33 -0.56
C SER A 334 28.38 -6.12 -0.23
N HIS A 335 27.06 -6.33 -0.22
CA HIS A 335 25.99 -5.32 -0.22
C HIS A 335 24.79 -5.84 0.60
N PRO A 336 24.97 -6.09 1.91
CA PRO A 336 23.92 -6.66 2.75
C PRO A 336 22.65 -5.81 2.76
N GLY A 337 21.50 -6.44 2.52
CA GLY A 337 20.19 -5.78 2.51
C GLY A 337 19.76 -5.17 1.17
N LYS A 338 20.49 -5.45 0.08
CA LYS A 338 20.15 -5.07 -1.29
C LYS A 338 19.61 -6.24 -2.13
#